data_AF-A0A5C5VUD3-F1
#
_entry.id   AF-A0A5C5VUD3-F1
#
_cell.length_a   1.000
_cell.length_b   1.000
_cell.length_c   1.000
_cell.angle_alpha   90.00
_cell.angle_beta   90.00
_cell.angle_gamma   90.00
#
_symmetry.space_group_name_H-M   'P 1'
#
loop_
_entity.id
_entity.type
_entity.pdbx_description
1 polymer ?
#
loop_
_entity_poly.entity_id
_entity_poly.type
_entity_poly.pdbx_seq_one_letter_code
_entity_poly.pdbx_strand_id
1 'polypeptide(L)'
;MAATLIDIPIRFEWFRARAVLIGIFLGCVIGLAVAALLIAASAWGPAGTATGLILVVGAIFALLALRHWNRRRRILEAVRSSSLDADAIAALFERLKRSEPQPTAGAILEGLVRRVPGGLAMRAAPQDRLAAVVPIDQTFEPAVLDESSDEFVALAPDLAAPSDAQHPAEKQWRRSVRRQARLGALAPLPVLGYFLIRTIVDALRQRRVTPELALWIAITGAHAFFFLFPSGIGSTSRLFVVPGGAVLRRSWYQRWRTGKASLRYLTADAALLCVVPVRKSQWTAVFADREGATAATITRNEAMFLLRAWLSPVAPPSTEHVEAYFDSTRSE
;
A
#
# COMPACT_ATOMS: atom_id res chain seq x y z
N MET A 1 -12.58 25.69 1.11
CA MET A 1 -12.30 25.73 -0.34
C MET A 1 -12.45 24.30 -0.86
N ALA A 2 -13.26 24.07 -1.90
CA ALA A 2 -13.42 22.72 -2.44
C ALA A 2 -12.11 22.26 -3.08
N ALA A 3 -11.71 21.01 -2.84
CA ALA A 3 -10.52 20.46 -3.47
C ALA A 3 -10.72 20.29 -4.98
N THR A 4 -9.66 20.52 -5.74
CA THR A 4 -9.64 20.34 -7.20
C THR A 4 -9.10 18.96 -7.55
N LEU A 5 -9.79 18.24 -8.44
CA LEU A 5 -9.32 16.97 -8.98
C LEU A 5 -8.53 17.18 -10.27
N ILE A 6 -7.30 16.67 -10.31
CA ILE A 6 -6.51 16.53 -11.54
C ILE A 6 -6.50 15.05 -11.94
N ASP A 7 -7.06 14.77 -13.11
CA ASP A 7 -6.97 13.46 -13.73
C ASP A 7 -5.73 13.36 -14.60
N ILE A 8 -4.90 12.37 -14.31
CA ILE A 8 -3.66 12.09 -15.03
C ILE A 8 -3.87 10.82 -15.83
N PRO A 9 -4.13 10.90 -17.15
CA PRO A 9 -4.28 9.72 -17.97
C PRO A 9 -2.93 9.01 -18.07
N ILE A 10 -2.91 7.73 -17.72
CA ILE A 10 -1.68 6.95 -17.75
C ILE A 10 -1.84 5.70 -18.62
N ARG A 11 -0.86 5.41 -19.47
CA ARG A 11 -0.86 4.16 -20.24
C ARG A 11 -0.42 3.01 -19.34
N PHE A 12 -1.28 2.01 -19.15
CA PHE A 12 -0.92 0.79 -18.42
C PHE A 12 -0.22 -0.18 -19.37
N GLU A 13 1.00 0.17 -19.80
CA GLU A 13 1.84 -0.81 -20.47
C GLU A 13 2.21 -1.88 -19.46
N TRP A 14 1.72 -3.10 -19.68
CA TRP A 14 1.94 -4.23 -18.80
C TRP A 14 3.44 -4.55 -18.75
N PHE A 15 4.10 -3.93 -17.79
CA PHE A 15 5.52 -4.08 -17.45
C PHE A 15 5.90 -5.52 -17.03
N ARG A 16 4.93 -6.45 -17.00
CA ARG A 16 5.09 -7.82 -16.50
C ARG A 16 6.17 -8.58 -17.25
N ALA A 17 6.17 -8.62 -18.58
CA ALA A 17 7.14 -9.46 -19.28
C ALA A 17 8.59 -8.99 -19.05
N ARG A 18 8.88 -7.70 -19.26
CA ARG A 18 10.25 -7.18 -19.12
C ARG A 18 10.73 -7.09 -17.67
N ALA A 19 9.91 -6.64 -16.72
CA ALA A 19 10.36 -6.60 -15.31
C ALA A 19 10.39 -7.98 -14.66
N VAL A 20 9.54 -8.93 -15.06
CA VAL A 20 9.67 -10.33 -14.61
C VAL A 20 10.91 -10.96 -15.22
N LEU A 21 11.18 -10.77 -16.52
CA LEU A 21 12.41 -11.27 -17.14
C LEU A 21 13.68 -10.65 -16.54
N ILE A 22 13.69 -9.32 -16.34
CA ILE A 22 14.80 -8.63 -15.67
C ILE A 22 14.93 -9.10 -14.22
N GLY A 23 13.82 -9.28 -13.50
CA GLY A 23 13.81 -9.77 -12.13
C GLY A 23 14.30 -11.21 -12.00
N ILE A 24 13.89 -12.11 -12.91
CA ILE A 24 14.38 -13.48 -13.00
C ILE A 24 15.87 -13.46 -13.35
N PHE A 25 16.28 -12.70 -14.35
CA PHE A 25 17.68 -12.58 -14.75
C PHE A 25 18.55 -12.06 -13.60
N LEU A 26 18.15 -10.95 -12.95
CA LEU A 26 18.86 -10.42 -11.78
C LEU A 26 18.87 -11.44 -10.63
N GLY A 27 17.75 -12.12 -10.39
CA GLY A 27 17.63 -13.15 -9.36
C GLY A 27 18.57 -14.33 -9.63
N CYS A 28 18.69 -14.77 -10.88
CA CYS A 28 19.63 -15.81 -11.30
C CYS A 28 21.08 -15.35 -11.16
N VAL A 29 21.41 -14.12 -11.59
CA VAL A 29 22.77 -13.56 -11.49
C VAL A 29 23.18 -13.38 -10.02
N ILE A 30 22.29 -12.83 -9.19
CA ILE A 30 22.52 -12.68 -7.74
C ILE A 30 22.61 -14.06 -7.09
N GLY A 31 21.73 -15.00 -7.44
CA GLY A 31 21.75 -16.36 -6.93
C GLY A 31 23.04 -17.10 -7.26
N LEU A 32 23.53 -16.97 -8.50
CA LEU A 32 24.81 -17.50 -8.95
C LEU A 32 25.99 -16.85 -8.22
N ALA A 33 25.97 -15.52 -8.05
CA ALA A 33 27.00 -14.80 -7.30
C ALA A 33 27.03 -15.22 -5.83
N VAL A 34 25.86 -15.32 -5.18
CA VAL A 34 25.71 -15.82 -3.81
C VAL A 34 26.21 -17.26 -3.71
N ALA A 35 25.83 -18.14 -4.64
CA ALA A 35 26.27 -19.53 -4.66
C ALA A 35 27.80 -19.62 -4.82
N ALA A 36 28.39 -18.86 -5.73
CA ALA A 36 29.84 -18.80 -5.93
C ALA A 36 30.56 -18.27 -4.68
N LEU A 37 30.02 -17.24 -4.02
CA LEU A 37 30.53 -16.71 -2.76
C LEU A 37 30.42 -17.72 -1.61
N LEU A 38 29.33 -18.47 -1.53
CA LEU A 38 29.16 -19.53 -0.52
C LEU A 38 30.11 -20.71 -0.75
N ILE A 39 30.34 -21.09 -2.02
CA ILE A 39 31.33 -22.12 -2.39
C ILE A 39 32.73 -21.63 -2.01
N ALA A 40 33.09 -20.40 -2.34
CA ALA A 40 34.38 -19.81 -1.96
C ALA A 40 34.54 -19.72 -0.43
N ALA A 41 33.49 -19.32 0.29
CA ALA A 41 33.49 -19.19 1.74
C ALA A 41 33.48 -20.53 2.48
N SER A 42 32.99 -21.62 1.86
CA SER A 42 33.02 -22.97 2.46
C SER A 42 34.44 -23.49 2.70
N ALA A 43 35.43 -22.95 1.98
CA ALA A 43 36.84 -23.24 2.23
C ALA A 43 37.31 -22.71 3.60
N TRP A 44 36.57 -21.79 4.23
CA TRP A 44 36.95 -21.11 5.48
C TRP A 44 36.15 -21.63 6.69
N GLY A 45 35.47 -22.77 6.51
CA GLY A 45 34.62 -23.37 7.53
C GLY A 45 33.27 -22.65 7.74
N PRO A 46 32.45 -23.14 8.69
CA PRO A 46 31.07 -22.66 8.89
C PRO A 46 30.96 -21.21 9.37
N ALA A 47 32.02 -20.67 9.99
CA ALA A 47 32.07 -19.25 10.36
C ALA A 47 32.24 -18.35 9.13
N GLY A 48 33.09 -18.75 8.18
CA GLY A 48 33.33 -17.98 6.95
C GLY A 48 32.10 -17.91 6.03
N THR A 49 31.33 -19.00 5.93
CA THR A 49 30.07 -19.01 5.16
C THR A 49 29.02 -18.08 5.77
N ALA A 50 28.89 -18.06 7.10
CA ALA A 50 27.97 -17.15 7.79
C ALA A 50 28.35 -15.67 7.57
N THR A 51 29.63 -15.31 7.72
CA THR A 51 30.11 -13.94 7.48
C THR A 51 29.92 -13.53 6.01
N GLY A 52 30.25 -14.41 5.06
CA GLY A 52 30.04 -14.17 3.64
C GLY A 52 28.57 -13.89 3.30
N LEU A 53 27.65 -14.69 3.84
CA LEU A 53 26.22 -14.49 3.63
C LEU A 53 25.75 -13.14 4.17
N ILE A 54 26.16 -12.77 5.40
CA ILE A 54 25.81 -11.49 6.01
C ILE A 54 26.31 -10.31 5.16
N LEU A 55 27.56 -10.36 4.67
CA LEU A 55 28.12 -9.30 3.83
C LEU A 55 27.37 -9.17 2.50
N VAL A 56 27.03 -10.27 1.85
CA VAL A 56 26.30 -10.24 0.57
C VAL A 56 24.89 -9.70 0.76
N VAL A 57 24.17 -10.18 1.77
CA VAL A 57 22.84 -9.67 2.10
C VAL A 57 22.92 -8.17 2.43
N GLY A 58 23.89 -7.76 3.27
CA GLY A 58 24.14 -6.37 3.61
C GLY A 58 24.45 -5.48 2.39
N ALA A 59 25.29 -5.95 1.48
CA ALA A 59 25.63 -5.24 0.25
C ALA A 59 24.42 -5.08 -0.68
N ILE A 60 23.59 -6.12 -0.83
CA ILE A 60 22.33 -6.05 -1.59
C ILE A 60 21.42 -4.98 -0.97
N PHE A 61 21.22 -4.98 0.35
CA PHE A 61 20.43 -3.97 1.04
C PHE A 61 20.99 -2.56 0.86
N ALA A 62 22.31 -2.38 0.96
CA ALA A 62 22.98 -1.09 0.77
C ALA A 62 22.81 -0.57 -0.67
N LEU A 63 22.95 -1.43 -1.69
CA LEU A 63 22.74 -1.07 -3.10
C LEU A 63 21.28 -0.70 -3.37
N LEU A 64 20.32 -1.44 -2.82
CA LEU A 64 18.90 -1.13 -2.92
C LEU A 64 18.58 0.22 -2.25
N ALA A 65 19.13 0.47 -1.06
CA ALA A 65 18.97 1.74 -0.35
C ALA A 65 19.56 2.92 -1.14
N LEU A 66 20.78 2.78 -1.68
CA LEU A 66 21.44 3.80 -2.50
C LEU A 66 20.67 4.08 -3.80
N ARG A 67 20.19 3.03 -4.48
CA ARG A 67 19.33 3.15 -5.66
C ARG A 67 18.05 3.91 -5.33
N HIS A 68 17.40 3.59 -4.22
CA HIS A 68 16.19 4.27 -3.76
C HIS A 68 16.45 5.75 -3.44
N TRP A 69 17.54 6.05 -2.72
CA TRP A 69 17.97 7.40 -2.39
C TRP A 69 18.23 8.26 -3.64
N ASN A 70 19.08 7.77 -4.56
CA ASN A 70 19.43 8.48 -5.79
C ASN A 70 18.22 8.70 -6.70
N ARG A 71 17.24 7.81 -6.66
CA ARG A 71 15.99 7.98 -7.40
C ARG A 71 15.10 9.03 -6.75
N ARG A 72 14.88 8.97 -5.43
CA ARG A 72 14.10 9.97 -4.69
C ARG A 72 14.67 11.37 -4.90
N ARG A 73 16.00 11.51 -4.82
CA ARG A 73 16.69 12.78 -5.09
C ARG A 73 16.38 13.33 -6.49
N ARG A 74 16.53 12.51 -7.54
CA ARG A 74 16.21 12.91 -8.92
C ARG A 74 14.75 13.32 -9.11
N ILE A 75 13.82 12.62 -8.45
CA ILE A 75 12.39 12.97 -8.50
C ILE A 75 12.17 14.32 -7.83
N LEU A 76 12.71 14.54 -6.63
CA LEU A 76 12.56 15.81 -5.92
C LEU A 76 13.20 16.98 -6.68
N GLU A 77 14.36 16.76 -7.31
CA GLU A 77 14.99 17.75 -8.20
C GLU A 77 14.11 18.07 -9.40
N ALA A 78 13.54 17.05 -10.06
CA ALA A 78 12.61 17.25 -11.18
C ALA A 78 11.32 17.98 -10.75
N VAL A 79 10.76 17.65 -9.58
CA VAL A 79 9.58 18.35 -9.03
C VAL A 79 9.91 19.81 -8.72
N ARG A 80 11.10 20.11 -8.19
CA ARG A 80 11.54 21.48 -7.91
C ARG A 80 11.69 22.32 -9.17
N SER A 81 12.19 21.73 -10.26
CA SER A 81 12.40 22.43 -11.53
C SER A 81 11.15 22.52 -12.41
N SER A 82 10.11 21.73 -12.12
CA SER A 82 8.88 21.71 -12.93
C SER A 82 7.96 22.90 -12.59
N SER A 83 7.17 23.34 -13.57
CA SER A 83 6.01 24.20 -13.32
C SER A 83 4.96 23.45 -12.49
N LEU A 84 4.08 24.21 -11.82
CA LEU A 84 3.01 23.68 -10.97
C LEU A 84 1.68 23.52 -11.72
N ASP A 85 1.68 23.69 -13.04
CA ASP A 85 0.49 23.45 -13.85
C ASP A 85 0.18 21.94 -13.96
N ALA A 86 -1.08 21.64 -14.24
CA ALA A 86 -1.58 20.27 -14.29
C ALA A 86 -0.86 19.44 -15.38
N ASP A 87 -0.55 20.04 -16.52
CA ASP A 87 0.09 19.38 -17.65
C ASP A 87 1.54 18.99 -17.35
N ALA A 88 2.31 19.83 -16.67
CA ALA A 88 3.66 19.51 -16.25
C ALA A 88 3.69 18.45 -15.16
N ILE A 89 2.74 18.47 -14.22
CA ILE A 89 2.59 17.42 -13.21
C ILE A 89 2.22 16.09 -13.90
N ALA A 90 1.30 16.10 -14.86
CA ALA A 90 0.93 14.92 -15.63
C ALA A 90 2.13 14.36 -16.42
N ALA A 91 2.87 15.23 -17.12
CA ALA A 91 4.08 14.86 -17.86
C ALA A 91 5.18 14.31 -16.93
N LEU A 92 5.32 14.88 -15.73
CA LEU A 92 6.26 14.42 -14.71
C LEU A 92 5.87 13.02 -14.20
N PHE A 93 4.58 12.79 -13.94
CA PHE A 93 4.06 11.47 -13.57
C PHE A 93 4.31 10.45 -14.68
N GLU A 94 3.97 10.76 -15.94
CA GLU A 94 4.22 9.89 -17.11
C GLU A 94 5.72 9.56 -17.25
N ARG A 95 6.60 10.57 -17.15
CA ARG A 95 8.06 10.40 -17.27
C ARG A 95 8.63 9.49 -16.17
N LEU A 96 8.18 9.65 -14.93
CA LEU A 96 8.73 8.95 -13.77
C LEU A 96 8.05 7.61 -13.48
N LYS A 97 6.83 7.39 -13.98
CA LYS A 97 6.05 6.15 -13.82
C LYS A 97 6.76 4.92 -14.36
N ARG A 98 7.70 5.07 -15.31
CA ARG A 98 8.48 3.97 -15.92
C ARG A 98 9.26 3.09 -14.94
N SER A 99 9.33 3.44 -13.65
CA SER A 99 10.24 2.76 -12.70
C SER A 99 9.65 2.28 -11.36
N GLU A 100 8.39 2.58 -11.00
CA GLU A 100 7.56 2.04 -9.86
C GLU A 100 6.59 3.16 -9.41
N PRO A 101 5.27 2.96 -9.41
CA PRO A 101 4.30 4.05 -9.23
C PRO A 101 4.23 4.63 -7.81
N GLN A 102 4.32 3.81 -6.76
CA GLN A 102 4.12 4.26 -5.36
C GLN A 102 5.21 5.20 -4.82
N PRO A 103 6.51 4.84 -4.82
CA PRO A 103 7.56 5.72 -4.29
C PRO A 103 7.69 7.01 -5.11
N THR A 104 7.34 6.94 -6.40
CA THR A 104 7.31 8.10 -7.29
C THR A 104 6.21 9.08 -6.90
N ALA A 105 4.97 8.60 -6.71
CA ALA A 105 3.86 9.44 -6.29
C ALA A 105 4.12 10.11 -4.93
N GLY A 106 4.71 9.37 -3.98
CA GLY A 106 5.13 9.91 -2.67
C GLY A 106 6.12 11.06 -2.78
N ALA A 107 7.20 10.88 -3.53
CA ALA A 107 8.19 11.94 -3.71
C ALA A 107 7.65 13.15 -4.49
N ILE A 108 6.78 12.93 -5.49
CA ILE A 108 6.12 14.02 -6.22
C ILE A 108 5.24 14.84 -5.27
N LEU A 109 4.34 14.18 -4.53
CA LEU A 109 3.47 14.83 -3.56
C LEU A 109 4.23 15.57 -2.46
N GLU A 110 5.29 14.96 -1.91
CA GLU A 110 6.14 15.59 -0.90
C GLU A 110 6.84 16.86 -1.42
N GLY A 111 7.22 16.87 -2.71
CA GLY A 111 7.74 18.07 -3.35
C GLY A 111 6.67 19.13 -3.62
N LEU A 112 5.47 18.71 -4.04
CA LEU A 112 4.35 19.59 -4.37
C LEU A 112 3.72 20.25 -3.13
N VAL A 113 3.61 19.54 -2.01
CA VAL A 113 2.96 20.08 -0.80
C VAL A 113 3.72 21.25 -0.17
N ARG A 114 5.00 21.40 -0.51
CA ARG A 114 5.81 22.57 -0.14
C ARG A 114 5.56 23.78 -1.03
N ARG A 115 4.89 23.61 -2.18
CA ARG A 115 4.73 24.61 -3.23
C ARG A 115 3.27 24.98 -3.50
N VAL A 116 2.32 24.10 -3.21
CA VAL A 116 0.88 24.31 -3.44
C VAL A 116 0.15 24.36 -2.09
N PRO A 117 -0.70 25.37 -1.85
CA PRO A 117 -1.49 25.45 -0.62
C PRO A 117 -2.64 24.43 -0.66
N GLY A 118 -2.36 23.19 -0.24
CA GLY A 118 -3.36 22.11 -0.14
C GLY A 118 -4.32 22.03 -1.32
N GLY A 119 -5.56 21.61 -1.07
CA GLY A 119 -6.69 21.75 -1.98
C GLY A 119 -6.63 20.87 -3.23
N LEU A 120 -5.69 19.92 -3.33
CA LEU A 120 -5.47 19.15 -4.55
C LEU A 120 -5.65 17.65 -4.33
N ALA A 121 -6.45 17.05 -5.20
CA ALA A 121 -6.50 15.62 -5.40
C ALA A 121 -6.00 15.28 -6.80
N MET A 122 -5.15 14.26 -6.91
CA MET A 122 -4.67 13.73 -8.18
C MET A 122 -5.14 12.28 -8.33
N ARG A 123 -5.65 11.94 -9.51
CA ARG A 123 -5.98 10.55 -9.85
C ARG A 123 -5.23 10.17 -11.12
N ALA A 124 -4.25 9.29 -10.97
CA ALA A 124 -3.59 8.71 -12.14
C ALA A 124 -4.31 7.41 -12.52
N ALA A 125 -4.86 7.28 -13.72
CA ALA A 125 -5.52 6.04 -14.14
C ALA A 125 -5.51 5.87 -15.66
N PRO A 126 -5.64 4.63 -16.17
CA PRO A 126 -5.98 4.41 -17.59
C PRO A 126 -7.20 5.22 -18.01
N GLN A 127 -7.20 5.73 -19.24
CA GLN A 127 -8.26 6.61 -19.76
C GLN A 127 -9.66 6.00 -19.57
N ASP A 128 -9.81 4.70 -19.82
CA ASP A 128 -11.06 3.92 -19.65
C ASP A 128 -11.55 3.86 -18.19
N ARG A 129 -10.73 4.28 -17.22
CA ARG A 129 -11.02 4.24 -15.79
C ARG A 129 -11.16 5.61 -15.14
N LEU A 130 -10.96 6.70 -15.89
CA LEU A 130 -11.16 8.07 -15.44
C LEU A 130 -12.64 8.46 -15.52
N ALA A 131 -13.50 7.76 -14.79
CA ALA A 131 -14.92 8.10 -14.68
C ALA A 131 -15.10 9.37 -13.83
N ALA A 132 -16.16 10.15 -14.04
CA ALA A 132 -16.46 11.31 -13.20
C ALA A 132 -16.52 10.92 -11.71
N VAL A 133 -15.95 11.75 -10.84
CA VAL A 133 -16.04 11.58 -9.38
C VAL A 133 -17.15 12.48 -8.88
N VAL A 134 -18.22 11.89 -8.32
CA VAL A 134 -19.32 12.62 -7.68
C VAL A 134 -18.96 12.82 -6.21
N PRO A 135 -18.71 14.05 -5.72
CA PRO A 135 -18.40 14.29 -4.31
C PRO A 135 -19.53 13.85 -3.38
N ILE A 136 -19.18 13.47 -2.14
CA ILE A 136 -20.19 13.24 -1.10
C ILE A 136 -20.62 14.59 -0.56
N ASP A 137 -21.89 14.94 -0.66
CA ASP A 137 -22.46 16.24 -0.27
C ASP A 137 -23.16 16.23 1.11
N GLN A 138 -23.21 15.07 1.77
CA GLN A 138 -23.75 14.90 3.12
C GLN A 138 -22.65 14.85 4.19
N THR A 139 -22.97 15.31 5.40
CA THR A 139 -22.14 15.11 6.60
C THR A 139 -22.20 13.63 7.03
N PHE A 140 -21.08 13.07 7.47
CA PHE A 140 -21.02 11.71 8.03
C PHE A 140 -19.91 11.60 9.07
N GLU A 141 -20.09 10.69 10.04
CA GLU A 141 -19.09 10.35 11.04
C GLU A 141 -17.88 9.62 10.40
N PRO A 142 -16.68 9.68 11.00
CA PRO A 142 -15.51 8.99 10.47
C PRO A 142 -15.80 7.52 10.12
N ALA A 143 -15.69 7.16 8.84
CA ALA A 143 -15.99 5.81 8.36
C ALA A 143 -14.69 5.08 8.00
N VAL A 144 -14.60 3.79 8.32
CA VAL A 144 -13.42 2.99 7.95
C VAL A 144 -13.34 2.89 6.43
N LEU A 145 -12.16 3.20 5.85
CA LEU A 145 -11.91 2.98 4.42
C LEU A 145 -11.63 1.49 4.17
N ASP A 146 -12.69 0.70 4.20
CA ASP A 146 -12.67 -0.72 3.89
C ASP A 146 -13.95 -1.11 3.14
N GLU A 147 -13.85 -1.56 1.90
CA GLU A 147 -15.02 -1.94 1.08
C GLU A 147 -15.81 -3.14 1.65
N SER A 148 -15.30 -3.79 2.70
CA SER A 148 -16.01 -4.83 3.45
C SER A 148 -16.81 -4.33 4.65
N SER A 149 -16.60 -3.08 5.10
CA SER A 149 -17.34 -2.50 6.22
C SER A 149 -18.76 -2.11 5.82
N ASP A 150 -19.69 -2.19 6.77
CA ASP A 150 -21.07 -1.79 6.53
C ASP A 150 -21.22 -0.26 6.41
N GLU A 151 -20.36 0.51 7.09
CA GLU A 151 -20.26 1.97 6.95
C GLU A 151 -19.94 2.39 5.50
N PHE A 152 -18.97 1.72 4.87
CA PHE A 152 -18.62 1.95 3.48
C PHE A 152 -19.80 1.67 2.55
N VAL A 153 -20.50 0.55 2.79
CA VAL A 153 -21.64 0.13 1.98
C VAL A 153 -22.82 1.09 2.12
N ALA A 154 -23.04 1.63 3.32
CA ALA A 154 -24.10 2.60 3.59
C ALA A 154 -23.82 3.94 2.89
N LEU A 155 -22.57 4.42 2.90
CA LEU A 155 -22.20 5.72 2.34
C LEU A 155 -21.90 5.68 0.82
N ALA A 156 -21.56 4.51 0.27
CA ALA A 156 -21.26 4.34 -1.14
C ALA A 156 -21.87 3.04 -1.71
N PRO A 157 -23.21 2.92 -1.73
CA PRO A 157 -23.89 1.70 -2.17
C PRO A 157 -23.61 1.36 -3.64
N ASP A 158 -23.34 2.37 -4.48
CA ASP A 158 -23.00 2.20 -5.90
C ASP A 158 -21.57 1.65 -6.13
N LEU A 159 -20.67 1.81 -5.14
CA LEU A 159 -19.33 1.25 -5.16
C LEU A 159 -19.26 -0.13 -4.48
N ALA A 160 -20.24 -0.47 -3.66
CA ALA A 160 -20.28 -1.73 -2.95
C ALA A 160 -20.48 -2.92 -3.92
N ALA A 161 -19.76 -4.01 -3.70
CA ALA A 161 -20.03 -5.23 -4.45
C ALA A 161 -21.35 -5.86 -3.97
N PRO A 162 -22.23 -6.31 -4.90
CA PRO A 162 -23.43 -7.04 -4.52
C PRO A 162 -23.04 -8.33 -3.77
N SER A 163 -23.86 -8.69 -2.79
CA SER A 163 -23.69 -9.91 -2.01
C SER A 163 -25.03 -10.55 -1.76
N ASP A 164 -25.16 -11.78 -2.27
CA ASP A 164 -26.39 -12.59 -2.18
C ASP A 164 -26.49 -13.36 -0.86
N ALA A 165 -25.49 -13.24 0.01
CA ALA A 165 -25.49 -13.88 1.32
C ALA A 165 -26.59 -13.28 2.23
N GLN A 166 -27.39 -14.16 2.83
CA GLN A 166 -28.49 -13.80 3.72
C GLN A 166 -28.01 -13.46 5.15
N HIS A 167 -26.95 -14.12 5.64
CA HIS A 167 -26.41 -13.89 6.97
C HIS A 167 -25.38 -12.74 7.01
N PRO A 168 -25.48 -11.79 7.96
CA PRO A 168 -24.57 -10.64 8.06
C PRO A 168 -23.09 -11.03 8.19
N ALA A 169 -22.77 -11.99 9.06
CA ALA A 169 -21.39 -12.45 9.28
C ALA A 169 -20.78 -13.08 8.03
N GLU A 170 -21.55 -13.88 7.29
CA GLU A 170 -21.10 -14.47 6.03
C GLU A 170 -20.90 -13.40 4.95
N LYS A 171 -21.82 -12.42 4.88
CA LYS A 171 -21.74 -11.27 3.98
C LYS A 171 -20.44 -10.50 4.19
N GLN A 172 -20.12 -10.18 5.45
CA GLN A 172 -18.89 -9.48 5.82
C GLN A 172 -17.65 -10.32 5.47
N TRP A 173 -17.61 -11.60 5.83
CA TRP A 173 -16.49 -12.48 5.52
C TRP A 173 -16.23 -12.58 4.01
N ARG A 174 -17.28 -12.79 3.20
CA ARG A 174 -17.18 -12.86 1.73
C ARG A 174 -16.63 -11.56 1.14
N ARG A 175 -17.07 -10.40 1.64
CA ARG A 175 -16.53 -9.10 1.21
C ARG A 175 -15.05 -8.96 1.56
N SER A 176 -14.66 -9.33 2.79
CA SER A 176 -13.26 -9.31 3.23
C SER A 176 -12.36 -10.17 2.38
N VAL A 177 -12.78 -11.41 2.05
CA VAL A 177 -12.03 -12.31 1.17
C VAL A 177 -11.88 -11.72 -0.24
N ARG A 178 -12.97 -11.19 -0.83
CA ARG A 178 -12.92 -10.53 -2.15
C ARG A 178 -11.98 -9.34 -2.15
N ARG A 179 -12.02 -8.51 -1.11
CA ARG A 179 -11.11 -7.39 -0.92
C ARG A 179 -9.66 -7.85 -0.88
N GLN A 180 -9.33 -8.84 -0.06
CA GLN A 180 -7.95 -9.37 0.02
C GLN A 180 -7.47 -10.00 -1.29
N ALA A 181 -8.36 -10.67 -2.02
CA ALA A 181 -8.08 -11.17 -3.36
C ALA A 181 -7.68 -10.03 -4.32
N ARG A 182 -8.44 -8.91 -4.30
CA ARG A 182 -8.17 -7.71 -5.10
C ARG A 182 -6.86 -7.02 -4.72
N LEU A 183 -6.51 -7.01 -3.44
CA LEU A 183 -5.22 -6.52 -2.95
C LEU A 183 -4.05 -7.47 -3.27
N GLY A 184 -4.35 -8.70 -3.72
CA GLY A 184 -3.36 -9.70 -4.08
C GLY A 184 -2.76 -10.44 -2.88
N ALA A 185 -3.34 -10.34 -1.70
CA ALA A 185 -2.89 -11.04 -0.49
C ALA A 185 -3.01 -12.57 -0.60
N LEU A 186 -3.89 -13.05 -1.50
CA LEU A 186 -4.07 -14.47 -1.82
C LEU A 186 -3.06 -15.03 -2.82
N ALA A 187 -2.32 -14.16 -3.53
CA ALA A 187 -1.41 -14.58 -4.60
C ALA A 187 -0.34 -15.63 -4.20
N PRO A 188 0.26 -15.60 -3.00
CA PRO A 188 1.26 -16.60 -2.61
C PRO A 188 0.66 -17.93 -2.14
N LEU A 189 -0.66 -18.02 -1.88
CA LEU A 189 -1.25 -19.24 -1.30
C LEU A 189 -1.02 -20.52 -2.11
N PRO A 190 -1.11 -20.54 -3.46
CA PRO A 190 -0.85 -21.77 -4.21
C PRO A 190 0.60 -22.25 -4.07
N VAL A 191 1.55 -21.32 -4.05
CA VAL A 191 2.99 -21.63 -3.89
C VAL A 191 3.26 -22.14 -2.49
N LEU A 192 2.75 -21.44 -1.46
CA LEU A 192 2.85 -21.88 -0.06
C LEU A 192 2.20 -23.25 0.15
N GLY A 193 1.01 -23.46 -0.43
CA GLY A 193 0.29 -24.73 -0.38
C GLY A 193 1.08 -25.87 -1.03
N TYR A 194 1.70 -25.63 -2.20
CA TYR A 194 2.55 -26.63 -2.85
C TYR A 194 3.72 -27.07 -1.95
N PHE A 195 4.49 -26.11 -1.40
CA PHE A 195 5.63 -26.44 -0.55
C PHE A 195 5.20 -27.12 0.75
N LEU A 196 4.10 -26.67 1.37
CA LEU A 196 3.56 -27.29 2.57
C LEU A 196 3.10 -28.73 2.29
N ILE A 197 2.34 -28.97 1.22
CA ILE A 197 1.89 -30.31 0.84
C ILE A 197 3.08 -31.22 0.54
N ARG A 198 4.07 -30.74 -0.22
CA ARG A 198 5.29 -31.49 -0.54
C ARG A 198 6.01 -31.94 0.73
N THR A 199 6.21 -31.02 1.67
CA THR A 199 6.90 -31.33 2.93
C THR A 199 6.10 -32.21 3.87
N ILE A 200 4.77 -32.12 3.86
CA ILE A 200 3.88 -33.07 4.56
C ILE A 200 4.05 -34.47 3.99
N VAL A 201 4.01 -34.63 2.65
CA VAL A 201 4.19 -35.93 1.99
C VAL A 201 5.56 -36.53 2.32
N ASP A 202 6.63 -35.73 2.28
CA ASP A 202 7.98 -36.19 2.60
C ASP A 202 8.11 -36.60 4.09
N ALA A 203 7.51 -35.84 5.00
CA ALA A 203 7.48 -36.17 6.44
C ALA A 203 6.71 -37.48 6.71
N LEU A 204 5.56 -37.68 6.04
CA LEU A 204 4.78 -38.91 6.14
C LEU A 204 5.55 -40.12 5.60
N ARG A 205 6.24 -39.98 4.46
CA ARG A 205 7.09 -41.04 3.90
C ARG A 205 8.24 -41.42 4.84
N GLN A 206 8.83 -40.45 5.52
CA GLN A 206 9.93 -40.66 6.45
C GLN A 206 9.49 -41.01 7.88
N ARG A 207 8.17 -40.97 8.17
CA ARG A 207 7.57 -41.13 9.50
C ARG A 207 8.22 -40.27 10.59
N ARG A 208 8.67 -39.07 10.23
CA ARG A 208 9.32 -38.13 11.15
C ARG A 208 8.98 -36.68 10.79
N VAL A 209 8.89 -35.82 11.81
CA VAL A 209 8.77 -34.38 11.61
C VAL A 209 10.14 -33.83 11.18
N THR A 210 10.20 -33.20 10.01
CA THR A 210 11.42 -32.59 9.50
C THR A 210 11.47 -31.10 9.87
N PRO A 211 12.67 -30.51 10.03
CA PRO A 211 12.80 -29.06 10.21
C PRO A 211 12.19 -28.27 9.05
N GLU A 212 12.22 -28.83 7.83
CA GLU A 212 11.59 -28.23 6.67
C GLU A 212 10.07 -28.11 6.82
N LEU A 213 9.41 -29.16 7.32
CA LEU A 213 7.97 -29.12 7.60
C LEU A 213 7.63 -28.06 8.67
N ALA A 214 8.40 -28.01 9.77
CA ALA A 214 8.22 -27.02 10.81
C ALA A 214 8.36 -25.58 10.26
N LEU A 215 9.35 -25.34 9.39
CA LEU A 215 9.55 -24.06 8.72
C LEU A 215 8.35 -23.69 7.84
N TRP A 216 7.86 -24.59 6.99
CA TRP A 216 6.73 -24.29 6.11
C TRP A 216 5.40 -24.13 6.85
N ILE A 217 5.19 -24.87 7.94
CA ILE A 217 4.07 -24.62 8.86
C ILE A 217 4.18 -23.22 9.46
N ALA A 218 5.37 -22.81 9.92
CA ALA A 218 5.57 -21.47 10.47
C ALA A 218 5.35 -20.36 9.43
N ILE A 219 5.89 -20.51 8.21
CA ILE A 219 5.70 -19.54 7.12
C ILE A 219 4.22 -19.45 6.72
N THR A 220 3.55 -20.59 6.53
CA THR A 220 2.14 -20.62 6.12
C THR A 220 1.24 -20.11 7.23
N GLY A 221 1.50 -20.49 8.48
CA GLY A 221 0.80 -20.00 9.66
C GLY A 221 0.98 -18.50 9.84
N ALA A 222 2.19 -17.97 9.66
CA ALA A 222 2.45 -16.53 9.67
C ALA A 222 1.69 -15.82 8.54
N HIS A 223 1.71 -16.34 7.32
CA HIS A 223 0.98 -15.75 6.19
C HIS A 223 -0.53 -15.77 6.42
N ALA A 224 -1.09 -16.89 6.90
CA ALA A 224 -2.51 -17.03 7.26
C ALA A 224 -2.88 -16.07 8.39
N PHE A 225 -2.03 -15.92 9.41
CA PHE A 225 -2.21 -14.95 10.47
C PHE A 225 -2.26 -13.51 9.93
N PHE A 226 -1.31 -13.10 9.09
CA PHE A 226 -1.36 -11.76 8.46
C PHE A 226 -2.55 -11.58 7.51
N PHE A 227 -3.04 -12.65 6.91
CA PHE A 227 -4.21 -12.64 6.04
C PHE A 227 -5.53 -12.48 6.82
N LEU A 228 -5.69 -13.25 7.91
CA LEU A 228 -6.88 -13.23 8.76
C LEU A 228 -6.93 -11.99 9.66
N PHE A 229 -5.77 -11.46 10.02
CA PHE A 229 -5.61 -10.22 10.74
C PHE A 229 -4.95 -9.19 9.80
N PRO A 230 -5.69 -8.67 8.80
CA PRO A 230 -5.13 -7.72 7.84
C PRO A 230 -4.62 -6.46 8.53
N SER A 231 -5.08 -6.17 9.75
CA SER A 231 -4.52 -5.16 10.64
C SER A 231 -3.27 -5.59 11.44
N GLY A 232 -2.47 -6.51 10.88
CA GLY A 232 -1.36 -7.20 11.54
C GLY A 232 -0.36 -6.30 12.28
N ILE A 233 0.29 -6.90 13.28
CA ILE A 233 1.11 -6.32 14.36
C ILE A 233 2.15 -5.26 13.91
N GLY A 234 2.54 -5.22 12.63
CA GLY A 234 3.62 -4.36 12.15
C GLY A 234 3.29 -3.17 11.24
N SER A 235 2.13 -3.08 10.55
CA SER A 235 2.07 -2.13 9.41
C SER A 235 0.73 -1.50 8.98
N THR A 236 -0.37 -1.57 9.73
CA THR A 236 -1.60 -0.91 9.24
C THR A 236 -1.96 0.30 10.08
N SER A 237 -1.52 1.47 9.64
CA SER A 237 -2.33 2.65 9.87
C SER A 237 -3.72 2.36 9.31
N ARG A 238 -4.76 2.38 10.15
CA ARG A 238 -6.15 2.32 9.68
C ARG A 238 -6.50 3.68 9.11
N LEU A 239 -7.04 3.67 7.90
CA LEU A 239 -7.46 4.88 7.20
C LEU A 239 -8.97 5.00 7.37
N PHE A 240 -9.39 6.15 7.90
CA PHE A 240 -10.79 6.54 8.01
C PHE A 240 -11.01 7.70 7.05
N VAL A 241 -12.17 7.75 6.41
CA VAL A 241 -12.57 8.91 5.61
C VAL A 241 -13.50 9.79 6.44
N VAL A 242 -13.39 11.09 6.20
CA VAL A 242 -14.31 12.10 6.71
C VAL A 242 -14.68 13.04 5.56
N PRO A 243 -15.76 13.83 5.67
CA PRO A 243 -16.01 14.88 4.69
C PRO A 243 -14.79 15.79 4.55
N GLY A 244 -14.33 16.02 3.31
CA GLY A 244 -13.23 16.92 3.02
C GLY A 244 -11.86 16.44 3.53
N GLY A 245 -11.67 15.15 3.83
CA GLY A 245 -10.38 14.67 4.32
C GLY A 245 -10.31 13.19 4.67
N ALA A 246 -9.30 12.83 5.44
CA ALA A 246 -9.09 11.50 5.96
C ALA A 246 -8.33 11.52 7.29
N VAL A 247 -8.48 10.45 8.08
CA VAL A 247 -7.76 10.27 9.34
C VAL A 247 -6.94 9.00 9.27
N LEU A 248 -5.64 9.12 9.52
CA LEU A 248 -4.74 7.99 9.63
C LEU A 248 -4.54 7.66 11.11
N ARG A 249 -5.11 6.54 11.55
CA ARG A 249 -4.88 5.98 12.88
C ARG A 249 -3.69 5.02 12.83
N ARG A 250 -2.55 5.43 13.38
CA ARG A 250 -1.35 4.58 13.50
C ARG A 250 -1.60 3.41 14.44
N SER A 251 -0.99 2.26 14.13
CA SER A 251 -1.04 1.09 15.00
C SER A 251 -0.30 1.35 16.32
N TRP A 252 -0.62 0.56 17.35
CA TRP A 252 0.04 0.62 18.65
C TRP A 252 1.57 0.42 18.52
N TYR A 253 2.00 -0.48 17.63
CA TYR A 253 3.41 -0.74 17.38
C TYR A 253 4.13 0.48 16.78
N GLN A 254 3.51 1.17 15.82
CA GLN A 254 4.06 2.41 15.28
C GLN A 254 4.11 3.53 16.33
N ARG A 255 3.10 3.60 17.21
CA ARG A 255 3.09 4.55 18.33
C ARG A 255 4.29 4.30 19.25
N TRP A 256 4.49 3.05 19.66
CA TRP A 256 5.62 2.66 20.51
C TRP A 256 6.97 2.96 19.85
N ARG A 257 7.10 2.67 18.55
CA ARG A 257 8.37 2.86 17.82
C ARG A 257 8.71 4.32 17.52
N THR A 258 7.72 5.18 17.26
CA THR A 258 7.96 6.55 16.76
C THR A 258 7.65 7.66 17.77
N GLY A 259 6.93 7.35 18.85
CA GLY A 259 6.48 8.34 19.84
C GLY A 259 5.49 9.38 19.31
N LYS A 260 5.06 9.26 18.03
CA LYS A 260 4.15 10.23 17.41
C LYS A 260 2.69 9.99 17.77
N ALA A 261 1.89 11.05 17.62
CA ALA A 261 0.44 11.01 17.81
C ALA A 261 -0.19 9.81 17.08
N SER A 262 -1.18 9.22 17.74
CA SER A 262 -1.89 8.04 17.25
C SER A 262 -2.77 8.30 16.06
N LEU A 263 -3.15 9.57 15.87
CA LEU A 263 -4.03 10.04 14.82
C LEU A 263 -3.27 11.11 14.05
N ARG A 264 -3.37 11.06 12.73
CA ARG A 264 -2.92 12.13 11.84
C ARG A 264 -4.10 12.53 11.00
N TYR A 265 -4.58 13.74 11.23
CA TYR A 265 -5.71 14.29 10.50
C TYR A 265 -5.23 14.98 9.23
N LEU A 266 -5.78 14.58 8.09
CA LEU A 266 -5.41 15.04 6.76
C LEU A 266 -6.63 15.67 6.11
N THR A 267 -6.74 16.99 6.22
CA THR A 267 -7.80 17.76 5.60
C THR A 267 -7.41 18.19 4.19
N ALA A 268 -8.39 18.29 3.31
CA ALA A 268 -8.17 18.60 1.91
C ALA A 268 -7.59 20.00 1.69
N ASP A 269 -7.73 20.94 2.63
CA ASP A 269 -7.15 22.28 2.60
C ASP A 269 -5.67 22.34 3.03
N ALA A 270 -5.20 21.36 3.81
CA ALA A 270 -3.84 21.33 4.35
C ALA A 270 -2.96 20.22 3.75
N ALA A 271 -3.57 19.23 3.10
CA ALA A 271 -2.90 18.08 2.53
C ALA A 271 -3.22 17.88 1.04
N LEU A 272 -2.37 17.12 0.37
CA LEU A 272 -2.55 16.67 -1.00
C LEU A 272 -2.84 15.17 -1.02
N LEU A 273 -3.73 14.74 -1.90
CA LEU A 273 -4.03 13.33 -2.15
C LEU A 273 -3.61 12.95 -3.57
N CYS A 274 -2.96 11.79 -3.73
CA CYS A 274 -2.81 11.13 -5.03
C CYS A 274 -3.25 9.67 -4.93
N VAL A 275 -4.15 9.24 -5.81
CA VAL A 275 -4.48 7.83 -5.97
C VAL A 275 -3.90 7.30 -7.28
N VAL A 276 -3.16 6.21 -7.19
CA VAL A 276 -2.49 5.58 -8.35
C VAL A 276 -2.71 4.07 -8.35
N PRO A 277 -2.97 3.44 -9.51
CA PRO A 277 -3.06 1.99 -9.63
C PRO A 277 -1.66 1.38 -9.60
N VAL A 278 -1.47 0.41 -8.72
CA VAL A 278 -0.26 -0.42 -8.65
C VAL A 278 -0.45 -1.70 -9.46
N ARG A 279 -1.65 -2.28 -9.40
CA ARG A 279 -2.08 -3.45 -10.19
C ARG A 279 -3.51 -3.24 -10.69
N LYS A 280 -4.04 -4.19 -11.48
CA LYS A 280 -5.40 -4.11 -12.06
C LYS A 280 -6.47 -3.74 -11.02
N SER A 281 -6.37 -4.31 -9.81
CA SER A 281 -7.33 -4.19 -8.70
C SER A 281 -6.76 -3.53 -7.44
N GLN A 282 -5.45 -3.27 -7.42
CA GLN A 282 -4.74 -2.72 -6.26
C GLN A 282 -4.32 -1.29 -6.56
N TRP A 283 -4.75 -0.38 -5.70
CA TRP A 283 -4.45 1.04 -5.76
C TRP A 283 -3.64 1.44 -4.54
N THR A 284 -3.03 2.60 -4.62
CA THR A 284 -2.37 3.24 -3.50
C THR A 284 -2.84 4.67 -3.41
N ALA A 285 -3.39 5.04 -2.26
CA ALA A 285 -3.56 6.42 -1.86
C ALA A 285 -2.27 6.90 -1.21
N VAL A 286 -1.80 8.05 -1.65
CA VAL A 286 -0.64 8.72 -1.11
C VAL A 286 -1.10 10.09 -0.65
N PHE A 287 -0.84 10.39 0.62
CA PHE A 287 -1.13 11.66 1.25
C PHE A 287 0.18 12.38 1.51
N ALA A 288 0.20 13.70 1.31
CA ALA A 288 1.31 14.52 1.78
C ALA A 288 0.80 15.80 2.43
N ASP A 289 1.40 16.16 3.55
CA ASP A 289 1.24 17.44 4.24
C ASP A 289 2.65 17.97 4.61
N ARG A 290 2.72 18.95 5.51
CA ARG A 290 3.99 19.51 6.01
C ARG A 290 4.84 18.53 6.83
N GLU A 291 4.25 17.50 7.43
CA GLU A 291 4.96 16.46 8.20
C GLU A 291 5.58 15.37 7.32
N GLY A 292 5.12 15.23 6.08
CA GLY A 292 5.69 14.33 5.08
C GLY A 292 4.64 13.49 4.34
N ALA A 293 5.09 12.47 3.60
CA ALA A 293 4.20 11.61 2.83
C ALA A 293 3.84 10.31 3.58
N THR A 294 2.59 9.87 3.46
CA THR A 294 2.13 8.54 3.90
C THR A 294 1.39 7.85 2.77
N ALA A 295 1.53 6.54 2.63
CA ALA A 295 0.81 5.77 1.63
C ALA A 295 -0.02 4.67 2.27
N ALA A 296 -1.21 4.43 1.72
CA ALA A 296 -2.10 3.34 2.09
C ALA A 296 -2.44 2.51 0.84
N THR A 297 -2.33 1.20 0.95
CA THR A 297 -2.79 0.28 -0.10
C THR A 297 -4.29 0.10 0.02
N ILE A 298 -5.02 0.32 -1.07
CA ILE A 298 -6.48 0.31 -1.10
C ILE A 298 -7.00 -0.36 -2.37
N THR A 299 -8.28 -0.72 -2.40
CA THR A 299 -8.94 -1.19 -3.62
C THR A 299 -9.29 -0.03 -4.54
N ARG A 300 -9.76 -0.34 -5.76
CA ARG A 300 -10.32 0.67 -6.67
C ARG A 300 -11.53 1.39 -6.05
N ASN A 301 -12.42 0.64 -5.39
CA ASN A 301 -13.66 1.20 -4.86
C ASN A 301 -13.35 2.08 -3.65
N GLU A 302 -12.40 1.67 -2.80
CA GLU A 302 -11.85 2.50 -1.73
C GLU A 302 -11.19 3.78 -2.27
N ALA A 303 -10.40 3.69 -3.35
CA ALA A 303 -9.81 4.87 -3.97
C ALA A 303 -10.88 5.84 -4.47
N MET A 304 -11.96 5.32 -5.06
CA MET A 304 -13.08 6.15 -5.50
C MET A 304 -13.79 6.79 -4.32
N PHE A 305 -14.15 6.03 -3.29
CA PHE A 305 -14.81 6.54 -2.10
C PHE A 305 -13.98 7.61 -1.39
N LEU A 306 -12.68 7.37 -1.25
CA LEU A 306 -11.73 8.34 -0.71
C LEU A 306 -11.71 9.64 -1.53
N LEU A 307 -11.69 9.56 -2.86
CA LEU A 307 -11.76 10.77 -3.70
C LEU A 307 -13.09 11.50 -3.53
N ARG A 308 -14.22 10.80 -3.45
CA ARG A 308 -15.53 11.43 -3.25
C ARG A 308 -15.61 12.15 -1.90
N ALA A 309 -15.07 11.54 -0.85
CA ALA A 309 -14.97 12.16 0.48
C ALA A 309 -14.02 13.36 0.46
N TRP A 310 -12.85 13.24 -0.18
CA TRP A 310 -11.84 14.29 -0.26
C TRP A 310 -12.32 15.53 -1.03
N LEU A 311 -13.10 15.32 -2.08
CA LEU A 311 -13.70 16.38 -2.91
C LEU A 311 -15.03 16.91 -2.34
N SER A 312 -15.47 16.39 -1.18
CA SER A 312 -16.72 16.80 -0.55
C SER A 312 -16.79 18.33 -0.39
N PRO A 313 -17.91 18.98 -0.75
CA PRO A 313 -18.13 20.40 -0.47
C PRO A 313 -18.41 20.67 1.02
N VAL A 314 -18.70 19.62 1.80
CA VAL A 314 -19.01 19.71 3.22
C VAL A 314 -17.73 20.04 3.98
N ALA A 315 -17.83 20.94 4.95
CA ALA A 315 -16.71 21.31 5.80
C ALA A 315 -16.20 20.08 6.58
N PRO A 316 -14.87 19.89 6.66
CA PRO A 316 -14.32 18.81 7.45
C PRO A 316 -14.68 18.98 8.93
N PRO A 317 -14.94 17.88 9.67
CA PRO A 317 -15.18 17.97 11.11
C PRO A 317 -13.96 18.58 11.82
N SER A 318 -14.19 19.23 12.96
CA SER A 318 -13.09 19.78 13.75
C SER A 318 -12.16 18.67 14.26
N THR A 319 -10.90 18.99 14.49
CA THR A 319 -9.93 18.04 15.06
C THR A 319 -10.44 17.49 16.40
N GLU A 320 -11.05 18.34 17.23
CA GLU A 320 -11.65 17.96 18.52
C GLU A 320 -12.78 16.92 18.36
N HIS A 321 -13.66 17.09 17.37
CA HIS A 321 -14.73 16.12 17.09
C HIS A 321 -14.17 14.77 16.67
N VAL A 322 -13.16 14.80 15.79
CA VAL A 322 -12.47 13.59 15.32
C VAL A 322 -11.78 12.87 16.47
N GLU A 323 -11.07 13.59 17.34
CA GLU A 323 -10.41 13.03 18.51
C GLU A 323 -11.41 12.42 19.49
N ALA A 324 -12.50 13.13 19.79
CA ALA A 324 -13.57 12.64 20.64
C ALA A 324 -14.20 11.33 20.12
N TYR A 325 -14.45 11.26 18.81
CA TYR A 325 -14.94 10.03 18.16
C TYR A 325 -13.96 8.85 18.32
N PHE A 326 -12.65 9.09 18.20
CA PHE A 326 -11.67 8.02 18.34
C PHE A 326 -11.39 7.60 19.80
N ASP A 327 -11.67 8.48 20.76
CA ASP A 327 -11.59 8.15 22.17
C ASP A 327 -12.84 7.42 22.66
N SER A 328 -14.04 7.75 22.16
CA SER A 328 -15.26 6.97 22.47
C SER A 328 -15.21 5.54 21.91
N THR A 329 -14.60 5.34 20.75
CA THR A 329 -14.43 4.02 20.12
C THR A 329 -13.26 3.20 20.68
N ARG A 330 -12.54 3.71 21.69
CA ARG A 330 -11.48 2.95 22.41
C ARG A 330 -11.99 2.21 23.63
N SER A 331 -13.14 2.61 24.19
CA SER A 331 -13.74 1.97 25.37
C SER A 331 -14.55 0.71 25.06
N GLU A 332 -14.71 0.39 23.77
CA GLU A 332 -15.36 -0.83 23.25
C GLU A 332 -14.31 -1.84 22.76
#